data_AF-A0A2E8ZNP7-F1
#
_entry.id   AF-A0A2E8ZNP7-F1
#
_cell.length_a   1.000
_cell.length_b   1.000
_cell.length_c   1.000
_cell.angle_alpha   90.00
_cell.angle_beta   90.00
_cell.angle_gamma   90.00
#
_symmetry.space_group_name_H-M   'P 1'
#
loop_
_entity.id
_entity.type
_entity.pdbx_description
1 polymer ?
#
loop_
_entity_poly.entity_id
_entity_poly.type
_entity_poly.pdbx_seq_one_letter_code
_entity_poly.pdbx_strand_id
1 'polypeptide(L)'
;MKMKFHAALAVAATTLLAACSSNQPVPAPVADCVFADGSGEPAPEWVCGTEPAMDLTAVGYADKSGAGPNFMKQMAATAARVELAQTMRLDVQNMIKQYAETTGAADSETVDMVNTSVTKQLTKETLVGSKIIHQRPTPTGGMVVMVGLDADSITQVTEQALKTSMNNDRALWQKFQADKSFDEMASDIANMDR
;
A
#
# COMPACT_ATOMS: atom_id res chain seq x y z
N MET A 1 63.77 -5.01 74.39
CA MET A 1 64.10 -3.74 73.70
C MET A 1 62.84 -3.26 72.98
N LYS A 2 62.54 -1.96 73.10
CA LYS A 2 61.28 -1.28 72.74
C LYS A 2 61.00 -1.28 71.22
N MET A 3 59.72 -1.37 70.83
CA MET A 3 58.96 -0.49 69.89
C MET A 3 57.67 -1.25 69.49
N LYS A 4 56.46 -0.91 69.96
CA LYS A 4 55.54 0.15 69.50
C LYS A 4 55.52 0.35 67.97
N PHE A 5 54.50 -0.21 67.32
CA PHE A 5 53.92 0.33 66.09
C PHE A 5 52.39 0.19 66.16
N HIS A 6 51.72 1.33 66.05
CA HIS A 6 50.26 1.47 66.13
C HIS A 6 49.71 1.29 64.72
N ALA A 7 48.80 0.34 64.54
CA ALA A 7 47.96 0.26 63.35
C ALA A 7 46.50 0.42 63.81
N ALA A 8 46.00 1.65 63.68
CA ALA A 8 44.57 1.92 63.77
C ALA A 8 43.92 1.38 62.49
N LEU A 9 43.02 0.40 62.62
CA LEU A 9 42.13 -0.01 61.54
C LEU A 9 40.70 0.08 62.07
N ALA A 10 40.00 1.14 61.64
CA ALA A 10 38.59 1.33 61.87
C ALA A 10 37.80 0.29 61.05
N VAL A 11 37.05 -0.58 61.71
CA VAL A 11 36.11 -1.49 61.08
C VAL A 11 34.84 -0.70 60.76
N ALA A 12 34.69 -0.27 59.51
CA ALA A 12 33.44 0.28 59.00
C ALA A 12 32.50 -0.86 58.63
N ALA A 13 31.32 -0.87 59.24
CA ALA A 13 30.24 -1.80 58.95
C ALA A 13 29.70 -1.57 57.54
N THR A 14 29.88 -2.52 56.64
CA THR A 14 29.24 -2.55 55.32
C THR A 14 27.86 -3.19 55.44
N THR A 15 26.83 -2.35 55.43
CA THR A 15 25.43 -2.76 55.25
C THR A 15 25.25 -3.34 53.85
N LEU A 16 24.92 -4.63 53.78
CA LEU A 16 24.48 -5.32 52.57
C LEU A 16 23.09 -4.80 52.16
N LEU A 17 23.06 -3.85 51.23
CA LEU A 17 21.85 -3.53 50.46
C LEU A 17 21.70 -4.58 49.36
N ALA A 18 20.91 -5.62 49.62
CA ALA A 18 20.39 -6.49 48.58
C ALA A 18 19.35 -5.70 47.76
N ALA A 19 19.81 -4.98 46.74
CA ALA A 19 18.96 -4.42 45.71
C ALA A 19 18.54 -5.55 44.76
N CYS A 20 17.28 -5.99 44.86
CA CYS A 20 16.66 -6.88 43.90
C CYS A 20 16.60 -6.19 42.53
N SER A 21 17.58 -6.46 41.68
CA SER A 21 17.59 -6.08 40.27
C SER A 21 16.65 -7.00 39.48
N SER A 22 15.36 -6.64 39.46
CA SER A 22 14.37 -7.24 38.54
C SER A 22 14.63 -6.72 37.12
N ASN A 23 15.63 -7.30 36.45
CA ASN A 23 15.92 -7.03 35.06
C ASN A 23 15.06 -7.95 34.18
N GLN A 24 13.75 -7.66 34.08
CA GLN A 24 12.98 -8.17 32.94
C GLN A 24 13.45 -7.42 31.70
N PRO A 25 13.91 -8.11 30.64
CA PRO A 25 14.14 -7.46 29.36
C PRO A 25 12.83 -6.82 28.92
N VAL A 26 12.82 -5.49 28.84
CA VAL A 26 11.75 -4.77 28.14
C VAL A 26 11.75 -5.32 26.71
N PRO A 27 10.63 -5.88 26.20
CA PRO A 27 10.56 -6.34 24.83
C PRO A 27 11.03 -5.20 23.92
N ALA A 28 11.99 -5.47 23.04
CA ALA A 28 12.40 -4.50 22.03
C ALA A 28 11.14 -4.08 21.25
N PRO A 29 10.96 -2.79 20.93
CA PRO A 29 9.83 -2.34 20.14
C PRO A 29 9.84 -3.12 18.82
N VAL A 30 8.79 -3.92 18.61
CA VAL A 30 8.53 -4.55 17.31
C VAL A 30 8.31 -3.41 16.34
N ALA A 31 9.11 -3.34 15.28
CA ALA A 31 8.86 -2.35 14.23
C ALA A 31 7.45 -2.61 13.67
N ASP A 32 6.58 -1.60 13.69
CA ASP A 32 5.20 -1.71 13.21
C ASP A 32 5.13 -2.00 11.70
N CYS A 33 6.22 -1.70 10.97
CA CYS A 33 6.40 -1.96 9.55
C CYS A 33 7.81 -2.50 9.26
N VAL A 34 7.90 -3.57 8.48
CA VAL A 34 9.16 -4.20 8.04
C VAL A 34 9.17 -4.41 6.54
N PHE A 35 10.36 -4.50 5.93
CA PHE A 35 10.45 -4.84 4.51
C PHE A 35 9.93 -6.24 4.23
N ALA A 36 9.03 -6.38 3.25
CA ALA A 36 8.58 -7.67 2.71
C ALA A 36 9.63 -8.34 1.80
N ASP A 37 10.92 -8.14 2.08
CA ASP A 37 12.05 -8.74 1.36
C ASP A 37 12.70 -9.91 2.13
N GLY A 38 12.11 -10.29 3.27
CA GLY A 38 12.62 -11.37 4.13
C GLY A 38 13.74 -10.95 5.08
N SER A 39 14.18 -9.69 5.08
CA SER A 39 15.20 -9.19 6.03
C SER A 39 14.67 -9.00 7.44
N GLY A 40 13.37 -8.73 7.60
CA GLY A 40 12.78 -8.37 8.89
C GLY A 40 13.23 -7.00 9.43
N GLU A 41 13.91 -6.20 8.60
CA GLU A 41 14.40 -4.87 8.98
C GLU A 41 13.27 -3.83 8.93
N PRO A 42 13.31 -2.81 9.80
CA PRO A 42 12.30 -1.75 9.84
C PRO A 42 12.20 -1.00 8.50
N ALA A 43 10.96 -0.81 8.03
CA ALA A 43 10.66 -0.08 6.81
C ALA A 43 9.89 1.22 7.12
N PRO A 44 9.99 2.26 6.27
CA PRO A 44 9.11 3.41 6.34
C PRO A 44 7.64 3.01 6.16
N GLU A 45 6.73 3.76 6.78
CA GLU A 45 5.28 3.52 6.75
C GLU A 45 4.69 3.35 5.34
N TRP A 46 5.16 4.14 4.36
CA TRP A 46 4.69 4.06 2.98
C TRP A 46 4.96 2.69 2.32
N VAL A 47 5.98 1.96 2.78
CA VAL A 47 6.31 0.61 2.30
C VAL A 47 5.24 -0.40 2.72
N CYS A 48 4.57 -0.16 3.85
CA CYS A 48 3.49 -1.00 4.35
C CYS A 48 2.09 -0.48 3.99
N GLY A 49 1.99 0.50 3.07
CA GLY A 49 0.70 1.03 2.61
C GLY A 49 -0.03 1.91 3.63
N THR A 50 0.70 2.49 4.59
CA THR A 50 0.12 3.33 5.66
C THR A 50 0.37 4.82 5.44
N GLU A 51 0.48 5.28 4.20
CA GLU A 51 0.70 6.70 3.92
C GLU A 51 -0.64 7.45 3.76
N PRO A 52 -0.95 8.45 4.60
CA PRO A 52 -2.29 9.04 4.70
C PRO A 52 -2.65 10.08 3.61
N ALA A 53 -1.82 10.26 2.58
CA ALA A 53 -1.85 11.47 1.75
C ALA A 53 -2.28 11.30 0.28
N MET A 54 -2.57 10.08 -0.20
CA MET A 54 -2.93 9.84 -1.61
C MET A 54 -4.04 8.81 -1.76
N ASP A 55 -4.99 9.11 -2.66
CA ASP A 55 -6.30 8.45 -2.76
C ASP A 55 -6.24 7.01 -3.31
N LEU A 56 -5.18 6.64 -4.03
CA LEU A 56 -4.96 5.24 -4.42
C LEU A 56 -3.48 4.98 -4.69
N THR A 57 -2.89 4.10 -3.90
CA THR A 57 -1.46 3.77 -3.97
C THR A 57 -1.21 2.29 -3.88
N ALA A 58 -0.06 1.86 -4.38
CA ALA A 58 0.38 0.48 -4.24
C ALA A 58 1.89 0.38 -4.19
N VAL A 59 2.38 -0.64 -3.50
CA VAL A 59 3.80 -0.92 -3.31
C VAL A 59 4.17 -2.18 -4.09
N GLY A 60 5.33 -2.15 -4.74
CA GLY A 60 5.89 -3.28 -5.46
C GLY A 60 7.36 -3.45 -5.16
N TYR A 61 7.79 -4.71 -5.19
CA TYR A 61 9.17 -5.12 -4.90
C TYR A 61 9.82 -5.73 -6.12
N ALA A 62 11.14 -5.63 -6.17
CA ALA A 62 11.99 -6.37 -7.07
C ALA A 62 13.21 -6.88 -6.30
N ASP A 63 13.52 -8.16 -6.49
CA ASP A 63 14.71 -8.76 -5.92
C ASP A 63 15.98 -8.17 -6.51
N LYS A 64 17.09 -8.39 -5.80
CA LYS A 64 18.42 -8.02 -6.26
C LYS A 64 18.71 -8.64 -7.62
N SER A 65 19.05 -7.82 -8.60
CA SER A 65 19.37 -8.25 -9.96
C SER A 65 20.71 -7.72 -10.44
N GLY A 66 21.47 -8.58 -11.13
CA GLY A 66 22.72 -8.20 -11.81
C GLY A 66 22.51 -7.23 -12.98
N ALA A 67 21.27 -7.05 -13.45
CA ALA A 67 20.92 -6.07 -14.49
C ALA A 67 20.95 -4.61 -13.99
N GLY A 68 21.15 -4.40 -12.68
CA GLY A 68 21.41 -3.10 -12.08
C GLY A 68 20.16 -2.34 -11.57
N PRO A 69 20.37 -1.18 -10.94
CA PRO A 69 19.31 -0.46 -10.21
C PRO A 69 18.12 -0.02 -11.07
N ASN A 70 18.36 0.39 -12.31
CA ASN A 70 17.28 0.82 -13.20
C ASN A 70 16.35 -0.33 -13.60
N PHE A 71 16.88 -1.54 -13.75
CA PHE A 71 16.07 -2.73 -14.03
C PHE A 71 15.20 -3.07 -12.83
N MET A 72 15.80 -3.12 -11.62
CA MET A 72 15.05 -3.38 -10.38
C MET A 72 13.95 -2.35 -10.16
N LYS A 73 14.23 -1.06 -10.43
CA LYS A 73 13.22 0.01 -10.38
C LYS A 73 12.03 -0.27 -11.30
N GLN A 74 12.30 -0.65 -12.55
CA GLN A 74 11.23 -0.92 -13.52
C GLN A 74 10.41 -2.15 -13.12
N MET A 75 11.04 -3.20 -12.60
CA MET A 75 10.34 -4.39 -12.13
C MET A 75 9.47 -4.09 -10.91
N ALA A 76 10.02 -3.40 -9.90
CA ALA A 76 9.28 -2.99 -8.71
C ALA A 76 8.11 -2.07 -9.05
N ALA A 77 8.33 -1.08 -9.93
CA ALA A 77 7.26 -0.21 -10.42
C ALA A 77 6.18 -0.98 -11.19
N THR A 78 6.56 -1.98 -11.99
CA THR A 78 5.60 -2.82 -12.70
C THR A 78 4.76 -3.65 -11.74
N ALA A 79 5.40 -4.26 -10.75
CA ALA A 79 4.70 -5.00 -9.69
C ALA A 79 3.71 -4.10 -8.93
N ALA A 80 4.15 -2.89 -8.56
CA ALA A 80 3.31 -1.92 -7.87
C ALA A 80 2.09 -1.52 -8.70
N ARG A 81 2.26 -1.30 -10.02
CA ARG A 81 1.14 -0.95 -10.92
C ARG A 81 0.16 -2.09 -11.14
N VAL A 82 0.65 -3.34 -11.13
CA VAL A 82 -0.20 -4.52 -11.22
C VAL A 82 -1.09 -4.61 -9.98
N GLU A 83 -0.52 -4.39 -8.80
CA GLU A 83 -1.27 -4.35 -7.54
C GLU A 83 -2.30 -3.21 -7.52
N LEU A 84 -1.89 -2.01 -7.93
CA LEU A 84 -2.78 -0.85 -8.05
C LEU A 84 -3.97 -1.14 -8.97
N ALA A 85 -3.70 -1.73 -10.14
CA ALA A 85 -4.74 -2.10 -11.08
C ALA A 85 -5.67 -3.19 -10.54
N GLN A 86 -5.17 -4.12 -9.72
CA GLN A 86 -6.01 -5.15 -9.08
C GLN A 86 -7.00 -4.54 -8.11
N THR A 87 -6.54 -3.65 -7.23
CA THR A 87 -7.40 -2.92 -6.29
C THR A 87 -8.49 -2.16 -7.03
N MET A 88 -8.10 -1.33 -8.01
CA MET A 88 -9.05 -0.55 -8.80
C MET A 88 -10.08 -1.40 -9.57
N ARG A 89 -9.67 -2.58 -10.04
CA ARG A 89 -10.61 -3.52 -10.69
C ARG A 89 -11.65 -4.05 -9.71
N LEU A 90 -11.27 -4.39 -8.49
CA LEU A 90 -12.21 -4.86 -7.46
C LEU A 90 -13.24 -3.79 -7.14
N ASP A 91 -12.79 -2.55 -6.97
CA ASP A 91 -13.65 -1.41 -6.64
C ASP A 91 -14.65 -1.12 -7.76
N VAL A 92 -14.17 -1.03 -9.01
CA VAL A 92 -15.03 -0.79 -10.16
C VAL A 92 -15.98 -1.95 -10.43
N GLN A 93 -15.56 -3.20 -10.22
CA GLN A 93 -16.46 -4.36 -10.30
C GLN A 93 -17.56 -4.30 -9.26
N ASN A 94 -17.23 -3.93 -8.02
CA ASN A 94 -18.21 -3.76 -6.96
C ASN A 94 -19.19 -2.62 -7.28
N MET A 95 -18.70 -1.50 -7.82
CA MET A 95 -19.53 -0.38 -8.28
C MET A 95 -20.51 -0.81 -9.37
N ILE A 96 -20.04 -1.49 -10.43
CA ILE A 96 -20.91 -1.91 -11.54
C ILE A 96 -22.00 -2.88 -11.04
N LYS A 97 -21.66 -3.79 -10.12
CA LYS A 97 -22.64 -4.70 -9.49
C LYS A 97 -23.68 -3.93 -8.68
N GLN A 98 -23.26 -3.01 -7.81
CA GLN A 98 -24.17 -2.19 -7.01
C GLN A 98 -25.12 -1.36 -7.89
N TYR A 99 -24.61 -0.75 -8.97
CA TYR A 99 -25.43 -0.05 -9.93
C TYR A 99 -26.48 -0.96 -10.58
N ALA A 100 -26.09 -2.15 -11.03
CA ALA A 100 -27.02 -3.10 -11.65
C ALA A 100 -28.11 -3.56 -10.67
N GLU A 101 -27.75 -3.83 -9.42
CA GLU A 101 -28.67 -4.27 -8.37
C GLU A 101 -29.65 -3.17 -7.95
N THR A 102 -29.19 -1.92 -7.82
CA THR A 102 -30.02 -0.79 -7.36
C THR A 102 -30.98 -0.28 -8.43
N THR A 103 -30.55 -0.26 -9.70
CA THR A 103 -31.34 0.29 -10.80
C THR A 103 -32.17 -0.76 -11.54
N GLY A 104 -31.89 -2.05 -11.32
CA GLY A 104 -32.45 -3.15 -12.11
C GLY A 104 -32.15 -3.02 -13.61
N ALA A 105 -31.08 -2.29 -13.97
CA ALA A 105 -30.87 -1.82 -15.34
C ALA A 105 -30.30 -2.87 -16.30
N ALA A 106 -29.82 -4.03 -15.81
CA ALA A 106 -29.18 -5.04 -16.64
C ALA A 106 -29.39 -6.45 -16.08
N ASP A 107 -29.43 -7.44 -16.98
CA ASP A 107 -29.27 -8.84 -16.62
C ASP A 107 -27.81 -9.17 -16.29
N SER A 108 -27.58 -10.31 -15.62
CA SER A 108 -26.26 -10.70 -15.13
C SER A 108 -25.23 -10.90 -16.25
N GLU A 109 -25.67 -11.37 -17.42
CA GLU A 109 -24.78 -11.63 -18.56
C GLU A 109 -24.18 -10.32 -19.10
N THR A 110 -25.00 -9.27 -19.18
CA THR A 110 -24.55 -7.95 -19.63
C THR A 110 -23.62 -7.30 -18.61
N VAL A 111 -23.91 -7.43 -17.32
CA VAL A 111 -23.05 -6.96 -16.22
C VAL A 111 -21.67 -7.61 -16.28
N ASP A 112 -21.62 -8.93 -16.49
CA ASP A 112 -20.36 -9.67 -16.56
C ASP A 112 -19.51 -9.30 -17.79
N MET A 113 -20.16 -9.04 -18.93
CA MET A 113 -19.49 -8.55 -20.14
C MET A 113 -18.87 -7.15 -19.95
N VAL A 114 -19.62 -6.23 -19.32
CA VAL A 114 -19.13 -4.88 -19.00
C VAL A 114 -17.99 -4.96 -18.00
N ASN A 115 -18.16 -5.73 -16.91
CA ASN A 115 -17.11 -5.98 -15.92
C ASN A 115 -15.82 -6.48 -16.57
N THR A 116 -15.91 -7.49 -17.43
CA THR A 116 -14.75 -8.06 -18.11
C THR A 116 -14.02 -7.03 -18.99
N SER A 117 -14.79 -6.22 -19.72
CA SER A 117 -14.25 -5.23 -20.64
C SER A 117 -13.63 -4.03 -19.90
N VAL A 118 -14.30 -3.52 -18.87
CA VAL A 118 -13.80 -2.45 -17.99
C VAL A 118 -12.52 -2.88 -17.29
N THR A 119 -12.51 -4.08 -16.70
CA THR A 119 -11.35 -4.63 -15.97
C THR A 119 -10.09 -4.65 -16.85
N LYS A 120 -10.23 -5.04 -18.12
CA LYS A 120 -9.11 -5.06 -19.08
C LYS A 120 -8.60 -3.64 -19.34
N GLN A 121 -9.49 -2.68 -19.59
CA GLN A 121 -9.09 -1.30 -19.88
C GLN A 121 -8.49 -0.60 -18.66
N LEU A 122 -9.06 -0.77 -17.47
CA LEU A 122 -8.53 -0.21 -16.24
C LEU A 122 -7.07 -0.57 -16.02
N THR A 123 -6.71 -1.83 -16.27
CA THR A 123 -5.30 -2.27 -16.19
C THR A 123 -4.39 -1.43 -17.06
N LYS A 124 -4.78 -1.24 -18.31
CA LYS A 124 -3.99 -0.54 -19.31
C LYS A 124 -3.86 0.94 -18.95
N GLU A 125 -4.98 1.57 -18.62
CA GLU A 125 -5.04 2.99 -18.30
C GLU A 125 -4.35 3.29 -16.95
N THR A 126 -4.47 2.41 -15.95
CA THR A 126 -3.73 2.49 -14.66
C THR A 126 -2.22 2.39 -14.87
N LEU A 127 -1.77 1.48 -15.75
CA LEU A 127 -0.35 1.35 -16.08
C LEU A 127 0.23 2.63 -16.69
N VAL A 128 -0.57 3.39 -17.43
CA VAL A 128 -0.16 4.63 -18.11
C VAL A 128 -0.28 5.85 -17.19
N GLY A 129 -1.37 5.95 -16.41
CA GLY A 129 -1.65 7.11 -15.55
C GLY A 129 -0.84 7.15 -14.26
N SER A 130 -0.38 6.00 -13.76
CA SER A 130 0.31 5.91 -12.47
C SER A 130 1.74 6.43 -12.49
N LYS A 131 2.10 7.16 -11.44
CA LYS A 131 3.43 7.77 -11.26
C LYS A 131 4.17 7.08 -10.12
N ILE A 132 5.50 7.00 -10.23
CA ILE A 132 6.36 6.59 -9.11
C ILE A 132 6.45 7.77 -8.14
N ILE A 133 6.19 7.50 -6.87
CA ILE A 133 6.12 8.54 -5.83
C ILE A 133 7.23 8.32 -4.80
N HIS A 134 7.46 7.06 -4.43
CA HIS A 134 8.60 6.66 -3.62
C HIS A 134 9.38 5.52 -4.27
N GLN A 135 10.68 5.50 -4.03
CA GLN A 135 11.55 4.38 -4.38
C GLN A 135 12.70 4.32 -3.39
N ARG A 136 13.13 3.10 -3.02
CA ARG A 136 14.35 2.89 -2.24
C ARG A 136 14.92 1.48 -2.44
N PRO A 137 16.23 1.30 -2.28
CA PRO A 137 16.81 -0.03 -2.15
C PRO A 137 16.29 -0.72 -0.87
N THR A 138 16.14 -2.03 -0.94
CA THR A 138 15.82 -2.88 0.21
C THR A 138 17.10 -3.38 0.90
N PRO A 139 17.03 -3.81 2.17
CA PRO A 139 18.19 -4.38 2.89
C PRO A 139 18.84 -5.58 2.19
N THR A 140 18.03 -6.42 1.53
CA THR A 140 18.53 -7.55 0.71
C THR A 140 19.20 -7.13 -0.61
N GLY A 141 19.20 -5.84 -0.93
CA GLY A 141 19.81 -5.26 -2.12
C GLY A 141 18.91 -5.26 -3.36
N GLY A 142 17.61 -5.52 -3.18
CA GLY A 142 16.57 -5.31 -4.17
C GLY A 142 16.09 -3.85 -4.19
N MET A 143 14.89 -3.63 -4.71
CA MET A 143 14.25 -2.33 -4.75
C MET A 143 12.77 -2.43 -4.39
N VAL A 144 12.28 -1.45 -3.64
CA VAL A 144 10.86 -1.24 -3.40
C VAL A 144 10.44 0.10 -3.99
N VAL A 145 9.28 0.11 -4.63
CA VAL A 145 8.70 1.27 -5.31
C VAL A 145 7.26 1.39 -4.91
N MET A 146 6.82 2.61 -4.66
CA MET A 146 5.42 2.96 -4.52
C MET A 146 4.98 3.77 -5.72
N VAL A 147 3.82 3.39 -6.26
CA VAL A 147 3.13 4.13 -7.31
C VAL A 147 1.80 4.64 -6.78
N GLY A 148 1.31 5.70 -7.38
CA GLY A 148 -0.04 6.20 -7.09
C GLY A 148 -0.67 6.86 -8.30
N LEU A 149 -1.98 7.06 -8.16
CA LEU A 149 -2.81 7.91 -9.02
C LEU A 149 -3.32 9.08 -8.19
N ASP A 150 -3.31 10.27 -8.79
CA ASP A 150 -4.02 11.42 -8.22
C ASP A 150 -5.54 11.30 -8.52
N ALA A 151 -6.40 11.94 -7.71
CA ALA A 151 -7.87 11.89 -7.86
C ALA A 151 -8.36 12.17 -9.29
N ASP A 152 -7.75 13.15 -9.97
CA ASP A 152 -8.07 13.50 -11.36
C ASP A 152 -7.75 12.33 -12.30
N SER A 153 -6.60 11.69 -12.12
CA SER A 153 -6.20 10.51 -12.89
C SER A 153 -7.09 9.31 -12.61
N ILE A 154 -7.54 9.09 -11.37
CA ILE A 154 -8.48 8.01 -11.02
C ILE A 154 -9.80 8.20 -11.78
N THR A 155 -10.33 9.43 -11.78
CA THR A 155 -11.57 9.77 -12.49
C THR A 155 -11.41 9.54 -14.00
N GLN A 156 -10.33 10.08 -14.59
CA GLN A 156 -10.09 9.94 -16.03
C GLN A 156 -9.88 8.48 -16.46
N VAL A 157 -9.11 7.71 -15.70
CA VAL A 157 -8.85 6.28 -15.96
C VAL A 157 -10.16 5.48 -15.88
N THR A 158 -10.99 5.74 -14.88
CA THR A 158 -12.29 5.08 -14.69
C THR A 158 -13.25 5.42 -15.82
N GLU A 159 -13.42 6.72 -16.12
CA GLU A 159 -14.27 7.18 -17.21
C GLU A 159 -13.83 6.61 -18.56
N GLN A 160 -12.53 6.63 -18.85
CA GLN A 160 -12.01 6.14 -20.12
C GLN A 160 -12.23 4.64 -20.26
N ALA A 161 -12.00 3.88 -19.18
CA ALA A 161 -12.23 2.44 -19.16
C ALA A 161 -13.72 2.09 -19.39
N LEU A 162 -14.64 2.84 -18.76
CA LEU A 162 -16.08 2.68 -18.94
C LEU A 162 -16.53 3.11 -20.34
N LYS A 163 -16.09 4.28 -20.83
CA LYS A 163 -16.38 4.75 -22.19
C LYS A 163 -15.94 3.71 -23.22
N THR A 164 -14.73 3.17 -23.10
CA THR A 164 -14.20 2.19 -24.05
C THR A 164 -14.89 0.84 -23.95
N SER A 165 -15.25 0.38 -22.75
CA SER A 165 -15.90 -0.92 -22.55
C SER A 165 -17.39 -0.92 -22.93
N MET A 166 -18.11 0.16 -22.60
CA MET A 166 -19.56 0.29 -22.79
C MET A 166 -19.93 0.84 -24.17
N ASN A 167 -18.98 1.32 -24.98
CA ASN A 167 -19.27 1.76 -26.36
C ASN A 167 -19.82 0.63 -27.24
N ASN A 168 -19.57 -0.64 -26.88
CA ASN A 168 -20.18 -1.79 -27.55
C ASN A 168 -21.67 -1.98 -27.18
N ASP A 169 -22.16 -1.33 -26.11
CA ASP A 169 -23.55 -1.39 -25.64
C ASP A 169 -24.10 0.02 -25.35
N ARG A 170 -24.37 0.76 -26.43
CA ARG A 170 -24.79 2.18 -26.41
C ARG A 170 -26.01 2.44 -25.54
N ALA A 171 -26.94 1.48 -25.40
CA ALA A 171 -28.14 1.66 -24.60
C ALA A 171 -27.82 1.70 -23.11
N LEU A 172 -26.92 0.81 -22.67
CA LEU A 172 -26.39 0.83 -21.31
C LEU A 172 -25.61 2.10 -21.03
N TRP A 173 -24.73 2.54 -21.95
CA TRP A 173 -23.97 3.77 -21.77
C TRP A 173 -24.85 5.02 -21.62
N GLN A 174 -25.93 5.12 -22.39
CA GLN A 174 -26.88 6.24 -22.30
C GLN A 174 -27.68 6.23 -20.98
N LYS A 175 -28.10 5.04 -20.54
CA LYS A 175 -28.79 4.89 -19.24
C LYS A 175 -27.85 5.15 -18.07
N PHE A 176 -26.58 4.75 -18.21
CA PHE A 176 -25.50 4.95 -17.26
C PHE A 176 -25.08 6.42 -17.13
N GLN A 177 -24.96 7.17 -18.24
CA GLN A 177 -24.69 8.61 -18.21
C GLN A 177 -25.82 9.46 -17.62
N ALA A 178 -27.06 8.98 -17.74
CA ALA A 178 -28.23 9.73 -17.29
C ALA A 178 -28.47 9.65 -15.78
N ASP A 179 -27.74 8.79 -15.06
CA ASP A 179 -27.95 8.58 -13.63
C ASP A 179 -26.95 9.38 -12.78
N LYS A 180 -27.48 10.12 -11.80
CA LYS A 180 -26.72 10.93 -10.83
C LYS A 180 -25.88 10.06 -9.91
N SER A 181 -26.24 8.78 -9.78
CA SER A 181 -25.48 7.78 -9.03
C SER A 181 -24.05 7.68 -9.55
N PHE A 182 -23.77 7.92 -10.84
CA PHE A 182 -22.41 7.75 -11.37
C PHE A 182 -21.43 8.85 -10.93
N ASP A 183 -21.83 10.11 -10.96
CA ASP A 183 -20.96 11.20 -10.48
C ASP A 183 -20.69 11.06 -8.97
N GLU A 184 -21.69 10.60 -8.21
CA GLU A 184 -21.55 10.28 -6.79
C GLU A 184 -20.63 9.05 -6.61
N MET A 185 -20.76 8.00 -7.42
CA MET A 185 -19.90 6.81 -7.36
C MET A 185 -18.46 7.04 -7.82
N ALA A 186 -18.24 7.87 -8.86
CA ALA A 186 -16.91 8.27 -9.31
C ALA A 186 -16.22 9.15 -8.26
N SER A 187 -17.00 10.04 -7.64
CA SER A 187 -16.56 10.78 -6.45
C SER A 187 -16.25 9.84 -5.29
N ASP A 188 -17.03 8.79 -5.05
CA ASP A 188 -16.77 7.82 -3.99
C ASP A 188 -15.46 7.07 -4.24
N ILE A 189 -15.21 6.59 -5.47
CA ILE A 189 -13.93 5.97 -5.85
C ILE A 189 -12.76 6.94 -5.65
N ALA A 190 -12.94 8.22 -5.99
CA ALA A 190 -11.92 9.24 -5.80
C ALA A 190 -11.74 9.70 -4.34
N ASN A 191 -12.69 9.41 -3.45
CA ASN A 191 -12.69 9.86 -2.05
C ASN A 191 -12.69 8.70 -1.03
N MET A 192 -12.50 7.45 -1.47
CA MET A 192 -12.70 6.24 -0.64
C MET A 192 -11.60 5.99 0.41
N ASP A 193 -10.54 6.80 0.45
CA ASP A 193 -9.43 6.70 1.40
C ASP A 193 -9.41 7.82 2.48
N ARG A 194 -10.56 8.36 2.89
CA ARG A 194 -10.68 9.22 4.10
C ARG A 194 -11.11 8.47 5.36
#